data_AF-A0AAI9K659-F1
#
_entry.id   AF-A0AAI9K659-F1
#
_cell.length_a   1.000
_cell.length_b   1.000
_cell.length_c   1.000
_cell.angle_alpha   90.00
_cell.angle_beta   90.00
_cell.angle_gamma   90.00
#
_symmetry.space_group_name_H-M   'P 1'
#
loop_
_entity.id
_entity.type
_entity.pdbx_description
1 polymer ?
#
loop_
_entity_poly.entity_id
_entity_poly.type
_entity_poly.pdbx_seq_one_letter_code
_entity_poly.pdbx_strand_id
1 'polypeptide(L)'
;MGKKINIEASDEPCMFQFFKKYIHQTDKNEFYCDNRVVDISNPNPGVVVDFKNIDHTYEVFAVLGNYWGGWNSTPTAAEMYNRAKEWEERFGTEIVGLSYNSVDFVLNRKLSDIEIEDLIKECEDLHADVACSGGYEEMRKIIREKGELHIWWD
;
A
#
# COMPACT_ATOMS: atom_id res chain seq x y z
N MET A 1 -23.28 5.42 33.04
CA MET A 1 -23.39 6.53 32.07
C MET A 1 -21.98 7.08 31.85
N GLY A 2 -21.43 6.96 30.65
CA GLY A 2 -20.06 7.41 30.34
C GLY A 2 -19.95 8.95 30.34
N LYS A 3 -18.73 9.48 30.50
CA LYS A 3 -18.44 10.90 30.31
C LYS A 3 -18.21 11.16 28.81
N LYS A 4 -18.76 12.26 28.28
CA LYS A 4 -18.46 12.73 26.93
C LYS A 4 -17.30 13.71 27.01
N ILE A 5 -16.23 13.44 26.30
CA ILE A 5 -15.02 14.27 26.24
C ILE A 5 -14.71 14.46 24.76
N ASN A 6 -14.34 15.67 24.35
CA ASN A 6 -13.86 15.92 23.00
C ASN A 6 -12.42 15.42 22.90
N ILE A 7 -12.14 14.53 21.93
CA ILE A 7 -10.80 14.01 21.67
C ILE A 7 -10.36 14.57 20.32
N GLU A 8 -9.28 15.34 20.33
CA GLU A 8 -8.65 15.89 19.14
C GLU A 8 -7.51 14.96 18.71
N ALA A 9 -7.60 14.45 17.48
CA ALA A 9 -6.66 13.47 16.93
C ALA A 9 -5.76 14.04 15.81
N SER A 10 -5.95 15.32 15.46
CA SER A 10 -5.30 15.99 14.32
C SER A 10 -3.87 16.44 14.60
N ASP A 11 -3.54 16.71 15.86
CA ASP A 11 -2.35 17.52 16.17
C ASP A 11 -1.11 16.68 16.46
N GLU A 12 -1.26 15.37 16.64
CA GLU A 12 -0.15 14.49 17.01
C GLU A 12 -0.36 13.04 16.53
N PRO A 13 0.62 12.41 15.83
CA PRO A 13 0.52 11.02 15.37
C PRO A 13 0.15 10.02 16.47
N CYS A 14 0.61 10.23 17.71
CA CYS A 14 0.25 9.35 18.83
C CYS A 14 -1.25 9.41 19.18
N MET A 15 -1.87 10.59 19.09
CA MET A 15 -3.32 10.77 19.31
C MET A 15 -4.14 10.17 18.17
N PHE A 16 -3.66 10.31 16.94
CA PHE A 16 -4.25 9.63 15.78
C PHE A 16 -4.20 8.10 15.89
N GLN A 17 -3.07 7.55 16.36
CA GLN A 17 -2.93 6.13 16.62
C GLN A 17 -3.84 5.64 17.74
N PHE A 18 -3.98 6.40 18.82
CA PHE A 18 -4.97 6.12 19.86
C PHE A 18 -6.39 6.11 19.28
N PHE A 19 -6.72 7.12 18.48
CA PHE A 19 -8.04 7.23 17.83
C PHE A 19 -8.33 5.97 17.00
N LYS A 20 -7.42 5.61 16.10
CA LYS A 20 -7.57 4.41 15.25
C LYS A 20 -7.67 3.10 16.05
N LYS A 21 -6.93 2.98 17.15
CA LYS A 21 -6.84 1.72 17.91
C LYS A 21 -7.97 1.53 18.91
N TYR A 22 -8.55 2.59 19.46
CA TYR A 22 -9.45 2.48 20.63
C TYR A 22 -10.80 3.17 20.46
N ILE A 23 -10.97 4.00 19.42
CA ILE A 23 -12.24 4.67 19.17
C ILE A 23 -13.04 3.85 18.15
N HIS A 24 -14.19 3.35 18.58
CA HIS A 24 -15.14 2.60 17.75
C HIS A 24 -16.13 3.58 17.12
N GLN A 25 -16.45 3.36 15.84
CA GLN A 25 -17.46 4.12 15.11
C GLN A 25 -18.65 3.20 14.83
N THR A 26 -19.86 3.63 15.18
CA THR A 26 -21.10 2.92 14.82
C THR A 26 -21.54 3.24 13.40
N ASP A 27 -22.43 2.44 12.83
CA ASP A 27 -23.04 2.69 11.50
C ASP A 27 -23.79 4.03 11.41
N LYS A 28 -24.11 4.65 12.56
CA LYS A 28 -24.76 5.96 12.65
C LYS A 28 -23.76 7.11 12.79
N ASN A 29 -22.47 6.84 12.59
CA ASN A 29 -21.39 7.81 12.75
C ASN A 29 -21.26 8.35 14.19
N GLU A 30 -21.55 7.52 15.20
CA GLU A 30 -21.33 7.84 16.61
C GLU A 30 -20.03 7.19 17.09
N PHE A 31 -19.26 7.89 17.92
CA PHE A 31 -17.96 7.43 18.41
C PHE A 31 -18.01 7.07 19.89
N TYR A 32 -17.41 5.94 20.27
CA TYR A 32 -17.25 5.55 21.67
C TYR A 32 -15.90 4.86 21.92
N CYS A 33 -15.45 4.90 23.18
CA CYS A 33 -14.27 4.22 23.66
C CYS A 33 -14.65 3.34 24.86
N ASP A 34 -14.43 2.04 24.75
CA ASP A 34 -14.70 1.05 25.81
C ASP A 34 -13.41 0.34 26.29
N ASN A 35 -12.25 0.92 25.95
CA ASN A 35 -10.90 0.38 26.18
C ASN A 35 -10.60 -0.94 25.47
N ARG A 36 -11.49 -1.40 24.58
CA ARG A 36 -11.18 -2.52 23.68
C ARG A 36 -10.51 -1.98 22.44
N VAL A 37 -9.49 -2.70 21.99
CA VAL A 37 -8.87 -2.43 20.71
C VAL A 37 -9.92 -2.67 19.64
N VAL A 38 -10.09 -1.71 18.73
CA VAL A 38 -10.84 -1.93 17.48
C VAL A 38 -10.20 -3.13 16.82
N ASP A 39 -10.98 -4.17 16.53
CA ASP A 39 -10.46 -5.42 16.00
C ASP A 39 -9.86 -5.21 14.59
N ILE A 40 -8.58 -4.84 14.56
CA ILE A 40 -7.72 -4.73 13.38
C ILE A 40 -7.19 -6.10 12.94
N SER A 41 -7.55 -7.21 13.62
CA SER A 41 -7.26 -8.56 13.14
C SER A 41 -8.15 -8.95 11.96
N ASN A 42 -9.24 -8.20 11.73
CA ASN A 42 -9.79 -8.07 10.39
C ASN A 42 -8.95 -6.98 9.70
N PRO A 43 -8.13 -7.33 8.67
CA PRO A 43 -7.33 -6.33 7.98
C PRO A 43 -8.32 -5.30 7.47
N ASN A 44 -8.30 -4.11 8.04
CA ASN A 44 -9.10 -3.00 7.52
C ASN A 44 -8.74 -2.95 6.03
N PRO A 45 -9.66 -3.25 5.10
CA PRO A 45 -9.33 -3.67 3.72
C PRO A 45 -8.81 -2.52 2.84
N GLY A 46 -7.99 -1.64 3.41
CA GLY A 46 -7.83 -0.27 2.96
C GLY A 46 -9.14 0.50 3.09
N VAL A 47 -9.07 1.78 2.73
CA VAL A 47 -10.24 2.53 2.28
C VAL A 47 -9.97 2.84 0.83
N VAL A 48 -10.96 2.64 -0.05
CA VAL A 48 -10.83 3.07 -1.44
C VAL A 48 -10.86 4.60 -1.46
N VAL A 49 -9.74 5.21 -1.87
CA VAL A 49 -9.56 6.67 -1.92
C VAL A 49 -9.49 7.10 -3.37
N ASP A 50 -10.32 8.07 -3.74
CA ASP A 50 -10.28 8.75 -5.02
C ASP A 50 -9.22 9.88 -4.99
N PHE A 51 -8.07 9.66 -5.63
CA PHE A 51 -7.02 10.65 -5.76
C PHE A 51 -7.32 11.59 -6.94
N LYS A 52 -8.03 12.70 -6.65
CA LYS A 52 -8.56 13.60 -7.70
C LYS A 52 -7.55 14.44 -8.47
N ASN A 53 -6.29 14.46 -8.05
CA ASN A 53 -5.25 15.34 -8.60
C ASN A 53 -4.06 14.56 -9.16
N ILE A 54 -4.29 13.32 -9.60
CA ILE A 54 -3.30 12.51 -10.30
C ILE A 54 -3.90 11.98 -11.60
N ASP A 55 -3.09 11.94 -12.65
CA ASP A 55 -3.44 11.36 -13.95
C ASP A 55 -2.92 9.91 -14.06
N HIS A 56 -1.83 9.61 -13.34
CA HIS A 56 -1.21 8.29 -13.30
C HIS A 56 -1.07 7.78 -11.87
N THR A 57 -1.24 6.48 -11.66
CA THR A 57 -1.28 5.92 -10.30
C THR A 57 0.06 6.05 -9.56
N TYR A 58 1.20 6.05 -10.27
CA TYR A 58 2.51 6.27 -9.65
C TYR A 58 2.67 7.67 -9.01
N GLU A 59 1.86 8.66 -9.41
CA GLU A 59 1.90 10.00 -8.84
C GLU A 59 1.41 10.04 -7.39
N VAL A 60 0.77 8.96 -6.91
CA VAL A 60 0.46 8.78 -5.49
C VAL A 60 1.69 8.96 -4.61
N PHE A 61 2.88 8.55 -5.06
CA PHE A 61 4.11 8.71 -4.29
C PHE A 61 4.56 10.17 -4.18
N ALA A 62 4.25 11.02 -5.17
CA ALA A 62 4.50 12.45 -5.06
C ALA A 62 3.58 13.10 -4.02
N VAL A 63 2.33 12.62 -3.90
CA VAL A 63 1.37 13.05 -2.87
C VAL A 63 1.79 12.57 -1.48
N LEU A 64 2.26 11.33 -1.36
CA LEU A 64 2.71 10.75 -0.10
C LEU A 64 4.01 11.41 0.40
N GLY A 65 4.97 11.70 -0.49
CA GLY A 65 6.24 12.32 -0.11
C GLY A 65 6.91 11.59 1.06
N ASN A 66 7.28 12.32 2.10
CA ASN A 66 7.97 11.76 3.28
C ASN A 66 7.07 10.89 4.19
N TYR A 67 5.78 10.72 3.87
CA TYR A 67 4.88 9.85 4.64
C TYR A 67 4.98 8.37 4.20
N TRP A 68 5.74 8.07 3.15
CA TRP A 68 5.92 6.70 2.66
C TRP A 68 7.37 6.45 2.20
N GLY A 69 7.87 5.25 2.49
CA GLY A 69 9.20 4.80 2.14
C GLY A 69 10.34 5.43 2.94
N GLY A 70 11.57 5.01 2.61
CA GLY A 70 12.80 5.57 3.18
C GLY A 70 13.20 5.03 4.56
N TRP A 71 12.55 3.97 5.04
CA TRP A 71 13.00 3.18 6.19
C TRP A 71 13.54 1.83 5.73
N ASN A 72 14.49 1.27 6.49
CA ASN A 72 15.15 0.00 6.17
C ASN A 72 15.63 -0.03 4.71
N SER A 73 15.22 -1.05 3.96
CA SER A 73 15.50 -1.22 2.53
C SER A 73 14.35 -0.74 1.64
N THR A 74 13.29 -0.15 2.22
CA THR A 74 12.15 0.37 1.44
C THR A 74 12.60 1.62 0.68
N PRO A 75 12.37 1.71 -0.64
CA PRO A 75 12.70 2.91 -1.40
C PRO A 75 11.98 4.12 -0.82
N THR A 76 12.56 5.31 -0.95
CA THR A 76 11.84 6.55 -0.70
C THR A 76 10.66 6.71 -1.66
N ALA A 77 9.65 7.49 -1.31
CA ALA A 77 8.56 7.78 -2.24
C ALA A 77 9.06 8.35 -3.58
N ALA A 78 10.13 9.16 -3.59
CA ALA A 78 10.70 9.70 -4.82
C ALA A 78 11.35 8.62 -5.70
N GLU A 79 12.04 7.65 -5.11
CA GLU A 79 12.61 6.51 -5.84
C GLU A 79 11.50 5.61 -6.38
N MET A 80 10.49 5.33 -5.56
CA MET A 80 9.35 4.48 -5.96
C MET A 80 8.48 5.15 -7.04
N TYR A 81 8.31 6.47 -6.98
CA TYR A 81 7.68 7.25 -8.06
C TYR A 81 8.37 7.01 -9.40
N ASN A 82 9.71 7.17 -9.44
CA ASN A 82 10.47 7.03 -10.67
C ASN A 82 10.41 5.59 -11.19
N ARG A 83 10.50 4.61 -10.30
CA ARG A 83 10.43 3.21 -10.71
C ARG A 83 9.03 2.81 -11.19
N ALA A 84 7.98 3.18 -10.47
CA ALA A 84 6.61 2.85 -10.86
C ALA A 84 6.23 3.53 -12.18
N LYS A 85 6.72 4.75 -12.44
CA LYS A 85 6.61 5.39 -13.75
C LYS A 85 7.28 4.58 -14.85
N GLU A 86 8.53 4.17 -14.63
CA GLU A 86 9.26 3.34 -15.59
C GLU A 86 8.56 1.99 -15.85
N TRP A 87 8.02 1.37 -14.81
CA TRP A 87 7.26 0.12 -14.92
C TRP A 87 5.93 0.31 -15.63
N GLU A 88 5.24 1.43 -15.47
CA GLU A 88 4.04 1.74 -16.25
C GLU A 88 4.38 1.83 -17.74
N GLU A 89 5.43 2.58 -18.11
CA GLU A 89 5.86 2.74 -19.50
C GLU A 89 6.33 1.41 -20.12
N ARG A 90 7.12 0.62 -19.38
CA ARG A 90 7.74 -0.61 -19.89
C ARG A 90 6.83 -1.81 -19.79
N PHE A 91 6.12 -2.00 -18.70
CA PHE A 91 5.35 -3.21 -18.39
C PHE A 91 3.84 -2.99 -18.36
N GLY A 92 3.37 -1.74 -18.41
CA GLY A 92 1.95 -1.41 -18.30
C GLY A 92 1.40 -1.62 -16.89
N THR A 93 2.22 -1.45 -15.85
CA THR A 93 1.77 -1.59 -14.45
C THR A 93 0.96 -0.40 -13.98
N GLU A 94 -0.06 -0.65 -13.17
CA GLU A 94 -0.87 0.35 -12.49
C GLU A 94 -1.03 -0.02 -11.02
N ILE A 95 -0.87 0.93 -10.10
CA ILE A 95 -0.98 0.70 -8.65
C ILE A 95 -2.46 0.62 -8.26
N VAL A 96 -2.85 -0.48 -7.63
CA VAL A 96 -4.22 -0.73 -7.16
C VAL A 96 -4.33 -0.86 -5.64
N GLY A 97 -3.18 -0.98 -4.96
CA GLY A 97 -3.12 -1.14 -3.51
C GLY A 97 -1.79 -0.62 -2.96
N LEU A 98 -1.85 -0.05 -1.77
CA LEU A 98 -0.67 0.46 -1.07
C LEU A 98 -0.89 0.31 0.44
N SER A 99 0.15 -0.15 1.14
CA SER A 99 0.20 -0.13 2.60
C SER A 99 1.41 0.67 3.09
N TYR A 100 1.74 0.56 4.37
CA TYR A 100 2.98 1.11 4.89
C TYR A 100 4.17 0.56 4.09
N ASN A 101 4.27 -0.75 3.93
CA ASN A 101 5.44 -1.43 3.38
C ASN A 101 5.11 -2.39 2.22
N SER A 102 4.01 -2.18 1.50
CA SER A 102 3.67 -2.98 0.33
C SER A 102 3.02 -2.15 -0.77
N VAL A 103 3.18 -2.61 -2.01
CA VAL A 103 2.51 -2.05 -3.18
C VAL A 103 1.95 -3.19 -4.02
N ASP A 104 0.71 -3.04 -4.45
CA ASP A 104 0.00 -3.96 -5.33
C ASP A 104 -0.19 -3.32 -6.70
N PHE A 105 0.18 -4.05 -7.74
CA PHE A 105 0.06 -3.63 -9.13
C PHE A 105 -0.81 -4.60 -9.93
N VAL A 106 -1.50 -4.05 -10.92
CA VAL A 106 -2.07 -4.80 -12.04
C VAL A 106 -1.35 -4.44 -13.33
N LEU A 107 -1.32 -5.37 -14.27
CA LEU A 107 -0.71 -5.19 -15.58
C LEU A 107 -1.82 -5.02 -16.63
N ASN A 108 -1.83 -3.87 -17.30
CA ASN A 108 -2.80 -3.50 -18.33
C ASN A 108 -2.53 -4.19 -19.68
N ARG A 109 -1.50 -5.03 -19.75
CA ARG A 109 -1.20 -5.88 -20.89
C ARG A 109 -0.52 -7.18 -20.46
N LYS A 110 -0.54 -8.16 -21.35
CA LYS A 110 0.22 -9.40 -21.16
C LYS A 110 1.71 -9.15 -21.42
N LEU A 111 2.55 -9.66 -20.53
CA LEU A 111 4.00 -9.68 -20.68
C LEU A 111 4.49 -10.98 -21.33
N SER A 112 5.62 -10.88 -22.03
CA SER A 112 6.43 -12.02 -22.43
C SER A 112 7.27 -12.54 -21.26
N ASP A 113 7.78 -13.77 -21.39
CA ASP A 113 8.59 -14.40 -20.35
C ASP A 113 9.83 -13.58 -19.98
N ILE A 114 10.48 -12.96 -20.97
CA ILE A 114 11.65 -12.10 -20.74
C ILE A 114 11.27 -10.86 -19.94
N GLU A 115 10.15 -10.21 -20.28
CA GLU A 115 9.67 -9.05 -19.54
C GLU A 115 9.27 -9.39 -18.10
N ILE A 116 8.75 -10.60 -17.86
CA ILE A 116 8.45 -11.07 -16.50
C ILE A 116 9.74 -11.25 -15.69
N GLU A 117 10.78 -11.87 -16.26
CA GLU A 117 12.07 -12.02 -15.57
C GLU A 117 12.72 -10.65 -15.30
N ASP A 118 12.66 -9.71 -16.25
CA ASP A 118 13.18 -8.36 -16.06
C ASP A 118 12.45 -7.63 -14.92
N LEU A 119 11.12 -7.69 -14.90
CA LEU A 119 10.31 -7.08 -13.84
C LEU A 119 10.62 -7.69 -12.46
N ILE A 120 10.77 -9.02 -12.38
CA ILE A 120 11.13 -9.70 -11.13
C ILE A 120 12.50 -9.28 -10.64
N LYS A 121 13.49 -9.24 -11.54
CA LYS A 121 14.84 -8.79 -11.20
C LYS A 121 14.83 -7.34 -10.70
N GLU A 122 14.00 -6.47 -11.27
CA GLU A 122 13.89 -5.10 -10.79
C GLU A 122 13.22 -4.98 -9.42
N CYS A 123 12.38 -5.94 -9.04
CA CYS A 123 11.86 -6.05 -7.67
C CYS A 123 12.98 -6.48 -6.71
N GLU A 124 13.81 -7.46 -7.10
CA GLU A 124 14.99 -7.89 -6.33
C GLU A 124 15.99 -6.73 -6.12
N ASP A 125 16.27 -5.96 -7.18
CA ASP A 125 17.15 -4.79 -7.14
C ASP A 125 16.60 -3.65 -6.25
N LEU A 126 15.29 -3.64 -5.98
CA LEU A 126 14.63 -2.76 -5.01
C LEU A 126 14.57 -3.34 -3.59
N HIS A 127 15.20 -4.50 -3.36
CA HIS A 127 15.10 -5.23 -2.09
C HIS A 127 13.66 -5.55 -1.70
N ALA A 128 12.76 -5.66 -2.67
CA ALA A 128 11.38 -5.99 -2.43
C ALA A 128 11.22 -7.51 -2.39
N ASP A 129 10.55 -7.99 -1.35
CA ASP A 129 10.17 -9.39 -1.23
C ASP A 129 8.84 -9.66 -1.94
N VAL A 130 8.67 -10.93 -2.31
CA VAL A 130 7.45 -11.43 -2.92
C VAL A 130 6.35 -11.58 -1.88
N ALA A 131 5.19 -10.97 -2.12
CA ALA A 131 4.03 -11.11 -1.23
C ALA A 131 3.21 -12.36 -1.58
N CYS A 132 3.87 -13.51 -1.74
CA CYS A 132 3.23 -14.80 -1.98
C CYS A 132 4.00 -15.95 -1.32
N SER A 133 3.30 -17.04 -1.00
CA SER A 133 3.84 -18.17 -0.23
C SER A 133 4.90 -19.00 -0.96
N GLY A 134 4.88 -18.99 -2.29
CA GLY A 134 5.68 -19.85 -3.16
C GLY A 134 6.90 -19.14 -3.77
N GLY A 135 7.26 -17.96 -3.27
CA GLY A 135 8.45 -17.26 -3.72
C GLY A 135 8.34 -16.69 -5.15
N TYR A 136 9.49 -16.48 -5.80
CA TYR A 136 9.55 -15.96 -7.17
C TYR A 136 8.87 -16.84 -8.23
N GLU A 137 8.84 -18.16 -8.05
CA GLU A 137 8.15 -19.05 -9.00
C GLU A 137 6.63 -18.84 -8.98
N GLU A 138 6.04 -18.65 -7.79
CA GLU A 138 4.62 -18.34 -7.67
C GLU A 138 4.32 -16.93 -8.21
N MET A 139 5.19 -15.96 -7.93
CA MET A 139 5.09 -14.60 -8.48
C MET A 139 5.09 -14.60 -10.02
N ARG A 140 6.01 -15.34 -10.67
CA ARG A 140 6.02 -15.51 -12.14
C ARG A 140 4.68 -16.00 -12.67
N LYS A 141 4.12 -17.00 -12.00
CA LYS A 141 2.83 -17.58 -12.38
C LYS A 141 1.70 -16.57 -12.22
N ILE A 142 1.68 -15.83 -11.11
CA ILE A 142 0.68 -14.78 -10.84
C ILE A 142 0.74 -13.68 -11.91
N ILE A 143 1.94 -13.16 -12.21
CA ILE A 143 2.12 -12.14 -13.26
C ILE A 143 1.64 -12.68 -14.61
N ARG A 144 1.99 -13.92 -14.95
CA ARG A 144 1.64 -14.53 -16.25
C ARG A 144 0.16 -14.81 -16.42
N GLU A 145 -0.49 -15.34 -15.38
CA GLU A 145 -1.86 -15.85 -15.45
C GLU A 145 -2.90 -14.79 -15.08
N LYS A 146 -2.56 -13.91 -14.13
CA LYS A 146 -3.48 -12.90 -13.59
C LYS A 146 -3.12 -11.47 -13.96
N GLY A 147 -1.87 -11.22 -14.37
CA GLY A 147 -1.40 -9.85 -14.57
C GLY A 147 -1.37 -9.06 -13.28
N GLU A 148 -0.99 -9.71 -12.18
CA GLU A 148 -0.89 -9.10 -10.85
C GLU A 148 0.56 -9.16 -10.36
N LEU A 149 0.98 -8.14 -9.61
CA LEU A 149 2.30 -8.07 -8.98
C LEU A 149 2.10 -7.52 -7.56
N HIS A 150 2.56 -8.29 -6.56
CA HIS A 150 2.45 -7.92 -5.15
C HIS A 150 3.83 -7.95 -4.51
N ILE A 151 4.30 -6.79 -4.03
CA ILE A 151 5.63 -6.64 -3.45
C ILE A 151 5.56 -5.97 -2.07
N TRP A 152 6.49 -6.32 -1.19
CA TRP A 152 6.59 -5.74 0.15
C TRP A 152 8.04 -5.64 0.64
N TRP A 153 8.25 -4.86 1.70
CA TRP A 153 9.55 -4.68 2.35
C TRP A 153 9.44 -4.90 3.86
N ASP A 154 10.47 -5.46 4.49
CA ASP A 154 10.56 -5.63 5.96
C ASP A 154 11.14 -4.39 6.66
#